data_AF-L2GK61-F1
#
_entry.id   AF-L2GK61-F1
#
_cell.length_a   1.000
_cell.length_b   1.000
_cell.length_c   1.000
_cell.angle_alpha   90.00
_cell.angle_beta   90.00
_cell.angle_gamma   90.00
#
_symmetry.space_group_name_H-M   'P 1'
#
loop_
_entity.id
_entity.type
_entity.pdbx_description
1 polymer ?
#
loop_
_entity_poly.entity_id
_entity_poly.type
_entity_poly.pdbx_seq_one_letter_code
_entity_poly.pdbx_strand_id
1 'polypeptide(L)' 'MPNRKVYFNIEANGEKLGKVVFELFDDVVPKTAENFHAL' A
#
# COMPACT_ATOMS: atom_id res chain seq x y z
N MET A 1 3.44 17.34 -2.24
CA MET A 1 4.41 16.27 -1.90
C MET A 1 4.08 15.09 -2.79
N PRO A 2 5.05 14.30 -3.29
CA PRO A 2 4.71 13.09 -4.01
C PRO A 2 3.98 12.12 -3.07
N ASN A 3 2.87 11.56 -3.53
CA ASN A 3 2.08 10.58 -2.80
C ASN A 3 2.93 9.35 -2.45
N ARG A 4 2.77 8.84 -1.22
CA ARG A 4 3.48 7.65 -0.73
C ARG A 4 3.06 6.42 -1.53
N LYS A 5 4.03 5.53 -1.81
CA LYS A 5 3.78 4.22 -2.46
C LYS A 5 4.10 3.09 -1.50
N VAL A 6 3.16 2.16 -1.36
CA VAL A 6 3.29 0.97 -0.52
C VAL A 6 3.00 -0.28 -1.35
N TYR A 7 3.26 -1.47 -0.81
CA TYR A 7 3.02 -2.70 -1.55
C TYR A 7 2.67 -3.87 -0.65
N PHE A 8 1.97 -4.84 -1.23
CA PHE A 8 1.80 -6.15 -0.66
C PHE A 8 2.48 -7.21 -1.53
N ASN A 9 3.14 -8.16 -0.87
CA ASN A 9 3.52 -9.42 -1.49
C ASN A 9 2.36 -10.38 -1.26
N ILE A 10 1.76 -10.88 -2.34
CA ILE A 10 0.59 -11.74 -2.26
C ILE A 10 1.03 -13.19 -2.42
N GLU A 11 0.54 -14.04 -1.53
CA GLU A 11 0.73 -15.49 -1.58
C GLU A 11 -0.62 -16.20 -1.42
N ALA A 12 -0.81 -17.32 -2.13
CA ALA A 12 -1.97 -18.19 -1.96
C ALA A 12 -1.50 -19.64 -1.86
N ASN A 13 -1.93 -20.35 -0.81
CA ASN A 13 -1.48 -21.71 -0.51
C ASN A 13 0.06 -21.86 -0.43
N GLY A 14 0.76 -20.80 -0.01
CA GLY A 14 2.23 -20.76 0.06
C GLY A 14 2.93 -20.50 -1.29
N GLU A 15 2.18 -20.31 -2.38
CA GLU A 15 2.73 -19.92 -3.67
C GLU A 15 2.69 -18.40 -3.83
N LYS A 16 3.82 -17.81 -4.25
CA LYS A 16 3.95 -16.36 -4.49
C LYS A 16 3.21 -15.98 -5.76
N LEU A 17 2.16 -15.18 -5.63
CA LEU A 17 1.37 -14.67 -6.75
C LEU A 17 1.95 -13.37 -7.32
N GLY A 18 2.73 -12.64 -6.53
CA GLY A 18 3.46 -11.45 -6.98
C GLY A 18 3.32 -10.26 -6.04
N LYS A 19 3.56 -9.07 -6.59
CA LYS A 19 3.60 -7.81 -5.85
C LYS A 19 2.54 -6.85 -6.37
N VAL A 20 1.71 -6.32 -5.48
CA VAL A 20 0.77 -5.25 -5.78
C VAL A 20 1.29 -3.96 -5.18
N VAL A 21 1.41 -2.90 -5.99
CA VAL A 21 1.88 -1.59 -5.54
C VAL A 21 0.71 -0.62 -5.54
N PHE A 22 0.55 0.11 -4.45
CA PHE A 22 -0.48 1.12 -4.25
C PHE A 22 0.17 2.49 -4.13
N GLU A 23 -0.51 3.52 -4.63
CA GLU A 23 -0.23 4.92 -4.34
C GLU A 23 -1.33 5.46 -3.44
N LEU A 24 -0.97 6.09 -2.33
CA LEU A 24 -1.92 6.59 -1.34
C LEU A 24 -2.18 8.08 -1.59
N PHE A 25 -3.44 8.48 -1.59
CA PHE A 25 -3.84 9.88 -1.77
C PHE A 25 -3.67 10.68 -0.47
N ASP A 26 -2.42 11.00 -0.14
CA ASP A 26 -2.04 11.74 1.06
C ASP A 26 -2.67 13.15 1.09
N ASP A 27 -2.95 13.73 -0.08
CA ASP A 27 -3.54 15.05 -0.27
C ASP A 27 -5.06 15.08 -0.04
N VAL A 28 -5.75 13.98 -0.28
CA VAL A 28 -7.20 13.88 -0.11
C VAL A 28 -7.58 13.34 1.27
N VAL A 29 -6.89 12.29 1.73
CA VAL A 29 -7.22 11.56 2.97
C VAL A 29 -5.99 11.29 3.84
N PRO A 30 -5.31 12.34 4.34
CA PRO A 30 -3.99 12.22 4.96
C PRO A 30 -3.95 11.24 6.14
N LYS A 31 -4.96 11.29 7.03
CA LYS A 31 -5.01 10.40 8.22
C LYS A 31 -5.22 8.93 7.84
N THR A 32 -6.03 8.68 6.81
CA THR A 32 -6.32 7.33 6.34
C THR A 32 -5.12 6.75 5.60
N ALA A 33 -4.47 7.56 4.75
CA ALA A 33 -3.25 7.18 4.07
C ALA A 33 -2.12 6.84 5.06
N GLU A 34 -1.94 7.67 6.10
CA GLU A 34 -0.95 7.41 7.16
C GLU A 34 -1.24 6.12 7.93
N ASN A 35 -2.51 5.88 8.29
CA ASN A 35 -2.90 4.64 8.95
C ASN A 35 -2.60 3.40 8.09
N PHE A 36 -2.86 3.46 6.78
CA PHE A 36 -2.59 2.34 5.87
C PHE A 36 -1.09 2.11 5.65
N HIS A 37 -0.28 3.18 5.64
CA HIS A 37 1.18 3.08 5.51
C HIS A 37 1.86 2.51 6.76
N ALA A 38 1.30 2.73 7.95
CA ALA A 38 1.93 2.35 9.22
C ALA A 38 1.71 0.87 9.62
N LEU A 39 0.79 0.16 8.96
CA LEU A 39 0.45 -1.24 9.19
C LEU A 39 1.27 -2.17 8.28
#